data_AF-A0A183FNT3-F1
#
_entry.id   AF-A0A183FNT3-F1
#
_cell.length_a   1.000
_cell.length_b   1.000
_cell.length_c   1.000
_cell.angle_alpha   90.00
_cell.angle_beta   90.00
_cell.angle_gamma   90.00
#
_symmetry.space_group_name_H-M   'P 1'
#
loop_
_entity.id
_entity.type
_entity.pdbx_description
1 polymer ?
#
loop_
_entity_poly.entity_id
_entity_poly.type
_entity_poly.pdbx_seq_one_letter_code
_entity_poly.pdbx_strand_id
1 'polypeptide(L)'
;MAEIQAYKARITNACGLIKSSEPEVNRLDQAFAFPEEGKDCDAYIREKTAQLNHLMKTVISNKQYHDNWRPLFEGPTFSGDFREFNAFWSVFQALIHNDAGSTDQEKFLFLKQALKGQAAASIT
;
A
#
# COMPACT_ATOMS: atom_id res chain seq x y z
N MET A 1 -8.89 -13.42 -19.40
CA MET A 1 -7.49 -13.30 -19.89
C MET A 1 -7.03 -11.85 -19.98
N ALA A 2 -7.73 -10.95 -20.68
CA ALA A 2 -7.33 -9.54 -20.80
C ALA A 2 -7.40 -8.74 -19.47
N GLU A 3 -8.45 -8.95 -18.67
CA GLU A 3 -8.64 -8.24 -17.40
C GLU A 3 -7.59 -8.60 -16.35
N ILE A 4 -7.18 -9.87 -16.29
CA ILE A 4 -6.11 -10.35 -15.41
C ILE A 4 -4.76 -9.71 -15.77
N GLN A 5 -4.49 -9.50 -17.06
CA GLN A 5 -3.26 -8.82 -17.51
C GLN A 5 -3.30 -7.32 -17.20
N ALA A 6 -4.45 -6.67 -17.36
CA ALA A 6 -4.64 -5.28 -16.97
C ALA A 6 -4.45 -5.09 -15.45
N TYR A 7 -4.94 -6.05 -14.65
CA TYR A 7 -4.75 -6.08 -13.20
C TYR A 7 -3.28 -6.24 -12.81
N LYS A 8 -2.59 -7.21 -13.40
CA LYS A 8 -1.15 -7.44 -13.16
C LYS A 8 -0.30 -6.22 -13.52
N ALA A 9 -0.61 -5.53 -14.61
CA ALA A 9 0.08 -4.31 -15.02
C ALA A 9 -0.13 -3.16 -14.00
N ARG A 10 -1.35 -3.02 -13.47
CA ARG A 10 -1.67 -1.99 -12.46
C ARG A 10 -0.99 -2.27 -11.12
N ILE A 11 -0.92 -3.53 -10.68
CA ILE A 11 -0.14 -3.93 -9.51
C ILE A 11 1.34 -3.65 -9.70
N THR A 12 1.90 -4.07 -10.82
CA THR A 12 3.32 -3.86 -11.13
C THR A 12 3.67 -2.37 -11.05
N ASN A 13 2.81 -1.50 -11.57
CA ASN A 13 3.00 -0.05 -11.49
C ASN A 13 2.87 0.49 -10.07
N ALA A 14 1.88 0.04 -9.29
CA ALA A 14 1.70 0.46 -7.90
C ALA A 14 2.87 0.05 -7.00
N CYS A 15 3.32 -1.20 -7.09
CA CYS A 15 4.49 -1.69 -6.35
C CYS A 15 5.79 -0.97 -6.78
N GLY A 16 5.91 -0.62 -8.07
CA GLY A 16 7.01 0.21 -8.57
C GLY A 16 7.04 1.61 -7.94
N LEU A 17 5.88 2.25 -7.81
CA LEU A 17 5.74 3.56 -7.16
C LEU A 17 6.10 3.50 -5.67
N ILE A 18 5.61 2.48 -4.95
CA ILE A 18 5.91 2.29 -3.52
C ILE A 18 7.42 2.15 -3.31
N LYS A 19 8.09 1.28 -4.07
CA LYS A 19 9.55 1.10 -4.02
C LYS A 19 10.32 2.38 -4.35
N SER A 20 9.82 3.17 -5.31
CA SER A 20 10.47 4.44 -5.66
C SER A 20 10.38 5.51 -4.57
N SER A 21 9.37 5.42 -3.69
CA SER A 21 9.13 6.37 -2.58
C SER A 21 9.80 5.98 -1.26
N GLU A 22 10.23 4.72 -1.12
CA GLU A 22 10.91 4.17 0.05
C GLU A 22 12.13 4.99 0.53
N PRO A 23 13.07 5.45 -0.34
CA PRO A 23 14.19 6.28 0.12
C PRO A 23 13.77 7.66 0.64
N GLU A 24 12.66 8.20 0.14
CA GLU A 24 12.14 9.51 0.58
C GLU A 24 11.50 9.39 1.96
N VAL A 25 10.81 8.28 2.22
CA VAL A 25 10.25 7.95 3.54
C VAL A 25 11.38 7.72 4.56
N ASN A 26 12.41 6.95 4.19
CA ASN A 26 13.56 6.70 5.06
C ASN A 26 14.35 7.97 5.42
N ARG A 27 14.36 8.97 4.53
CA ARG A 27 14.97 10.28 4.79
C ARG A 27 14.23 11.12 5.83
N LEU A 28 12.94 10.86 6.05
CA LEU A 28 12.16 11.52 7.09
C LEU A 28 12.34 10.88 8.47
N ASP A 29 12.75 9.62 8.51
CA ASP A 29 12.99 8.88 9.76
C ASP A 29 14.31 9.31 10.44
N GLN A 30 15.22 9.95 9.69
CA GLN A 30 16.41 10.57 10.27
C GLN A 30 16.06 11.78 11.13
N ALA A 31 16.60 11.79 12.36
CA ALA A 31 16.48 12.91 13.28
C ALA A 31 16.94 14.22 12.62
N PHE A 32 16.10 15.24 12.73
CA PHE A 32 16.30 16.54 12.10
C PHE A 32 17.42 17.31 12.81
N ALA A 33 18.58 17.46 12.16
CA ALA A 33 19.62 18.36 12.63
C ALA A 33 19.32 19.78 12.14
N PHE A 34 18.96 20.68 13.06
CA PHE A 34 18.71 22.08 12.72
C PHE A 34 20.05 22.80 12.46
N PRO A 35 20.21 23.56 11.37
CA PRO A 35 21.45 24.28 11.09
C PRO A 35 21.71 25.39 12.12
N GLU A 36 22.98 25.61 12.47
CA GLU A 36 23.38 26.56 13.53
C GLU A 36 23.45 28.02 13.04
N GLU A 37 23.53 28.25 11.72
CA GLU A 37 23.52 29.59 11.12
C GLU A 37 22.15 29.98 10.56
N GLY A 38 21.68 31.18 10.91
CA GLY A 38 20.37 31.69 10.49
C GLY A 38 20.16 31.79 8.98
N LYS A 39 21.24 31.92 8.19
CA LYS A 39 21.20 31.99 6.71
C LYS A 39 20.83 30.64 6.09
N ASP A 40 21.25 29.56 6.74
CA ASP A 40 21.03 28.19 6.29
C ASP A 40 19.66 27.67 6.75
N CYS A 41 19.06 28.30 7.75
CA CYS A 41 17.71 27.98 8.23
C CYS A 41 16.65 28.16 7.14
N ASP A 42 16.68 29.27 6.40
CA ASP A 42 15.69 29.55 5.35
C ASP A 42 15.83 28.59 4.16
N ALA A 43 17.06 28.29 3.75
CA ALA A 43 17.36 27.33 2.70
C ALA A 43 16.89 25.92 3.12
N TYR A 44 17.16 25.55 4.37
CA TYR A 44 16.79 24.27 4.94
C TYR A 44 15.28 24.10 5.10
N ILE A 45 14.56 25.11 5.59
CA ILE A 45 13.09 25.09 5.68
C ILE A 45 12.49 24.93 4.28
N ARG A 46 13.00 25.65 3.28
CA ARG A 46 12.54 25.52 1.89
C ARG A 46 12.77 24.12 1.33
N GLU A 47 13.96 23.56 1.54
CA GLU A 47 14.30 22.21 1.06
C GLU A 47 13.39 21.16 1.72
N LYS A 48 13.22 21.23 3.03
CA LYS A 48 12.41 20.28 3.79
C LYS A 48 10.92 20.40 3.48
N THR A 49 10.45 21.62 3.23
CA THR A 49 9.08 21.87 2.73
C THR A 49 8.89 21.27 1.34
N ALA A 50 9.88 21.37 0.45
CA ALA A 50 9.83 20.76 -0.88
C ALA A 50 9.81 19.22 -0.81
N GLN A 51 10.65 18.63 0.06
CA GLN A 51 10.65 17.18 0.32
C GLN A 51 9.29 16.70 0.84
N LEU A 52 8.71 17.42 1.81
CA LEU A 52 7.40 17.09 2.36
C LEU A 52 6.28 17.21 1.32
N ASN A 53 6.30 18.27 0.50
CA ASN A 53 5.31 18.46 -0.57
C ASN A 53 5.44 17.39 -1.67
N HIS A 54 6.66 16.94 -1.99
CA HIS A 54 6.88 15.85 -2.93
C HIS A 54 6.29 14.54 -2.40
N LEU A 55 6.61 14.19 -1.15
CA LEU A 55 6.07 12.99 -0.52
C LEU A 55 4.54 13.03 -0.42
N MET A 56 3.97 14.18 -0.06
CA MET A 56 2.52 14.32 0.05
C MET A 56 1.81 14.07 -1.29
N LYS A 57 2.38 14.53 -2.41
CA LYS A 57 1.87 14.22 -3.76
C LYS A 57 1.94 12.73 -4.09
N THR A 58 3.05 12.07 -3.72
CA THR A 58 3.24 10.63 -3.91
C THR A 58 2.23 9.83 -3.09
N VAL A 59 2.03 10.17 -1.82
CA VAL A 59 1.06 9.52 -0.92
C VAL A 59 -0.38 9.74 -1.39
N ILE A 60 -0.76 10.95 -1.82
CA ILE A 60 -2.10 11.22 -2.36
C ILE A 60 -2.35 10.39 -3.62
N SER A 61 -1.37 10.32 -4.51
CA SER A 61 -1.48 9.52 -5.74
C SER A 61 -1.66 8.03 -5.39
N ASN A 62 -0.84 7.49 -4.49
CA ASN A 62 -0.93 6.10 -4.02
C ASN A 62 -2.27 5.81 -3.33
N LYS A 63 -2.76 6.72 -2.49
CA LYS A 63 -4.07 6.61 -1.87
C LYS A 63 -5.18 6.62 -2.91
N GLN A 64 -5.06 7.44 -3.94
CA GLN A 64 -6.05 7.50 -5.02
C GLN A 64 -6.05 6.22 -5.87
N TYR A 65 -4.91 5.57 -6.08
CA TYR A 65 -4.88 4.22 -6.64
C TYR A 65 -5.57 3.22 -5.71
N HIS A 66 -5.32 3.26 -4.40
CA HIS A 66 -5.97 2.37 -3.42
C HIS A 66 -7.50 2.58 -3.35
N ASP A 67 -7.96 3.83 -3.29
CA ASP A 67 -9.38 4.18 -3.24
C ASP A 67 -10.10 3.86 -4.57
N ASN A 68 -9.42 4.00 -5.71
CA ASN A 68 -9.95 3.58 -7.01
C ASN A 68 -9.98 2.05 -7.18
N TRP A 69 -9.23 1.29 -6.38
CA TRP A 69 -9.24 -0.17 -6.40
C TRP A 69 -10.34 -0.76 -5.52
N ARG A 70 -10.77 -0.06 -4.45
CA ARG A 70 -11.85 -0.52 -3.56
C ARG A 70 -13.16 -0.91 -4.27
N PRO A 71 -13.63 -0.23 -5.33
CA PRO A 71 -14.85 -0.62 -6.05
C PRO A 71 -14.62 -1.71 -7.11
N LEU A 72 -13.38 -1.94 -7.54
CA LEU A 72 -13.05 -2.90 -8.60
C LEU A 72 -12.64 -4.28 -8.07
N PHE A 73 -12.31 -4.37 -6.78
CA PHE A 73 -12.00 -5.62 -6.11
C PHE A 73 -13.29 -6.29 -5.63
N GLU A 74 -14.01 -6.96 -6.52
CA GLU A 74 -14.96 -8.03 -6.17
C GLU A 74 -14.20 -9.30 -5.71
N GLY A 75 -13.16 -9.11 -4.90
CA GLY A 75 -12.36 -10.21 -4.39
C GLY A 75 -13.15 -11.08 -3.42
N PRO A 76 -12.65 -12.31 -3.18
CA PRO A 76 -13.31 -13.23 -2.26
C PRO A 76 -13.40 -12.56 -0.89
N THR A 77 -14.61 -12.44 -0.36
CA THR A 77 -14.85 -11.90 0.98
C THR A 77 -15.04 -13.05 1.96
N PHE A 78 -14.48 -12.93 3.16
CA PHE A 78 -14.61 -13.95 4.19
C PHE A 78 -15.28 -13.39 5.43
N SER A 79 -16.46 -13.90 5.75
CA SER A 79 -17.31 -13.46 6.86
C SER A 79 -16.90 -14.06 8.22
N GLY A 80 -16.19 -15.19 8.20
CA GLY A 80 -15.86 -16.00 9.37
C GLY A 80 -16.47 -17.40 9.38
N ASP A 81 -17.30 -17.76 8.39
CA ASP A 81 -17.80 -19.13 8.28
C ASP A 81 -16.69 -20.09 7.83
N PHE A 82 -16.26 -20.98 8.73
CA PHE A 82 -15.21 -21.96 8.47
C PHE A 82 -15.52 -22.88 7.27
N ARG A 83 -16.80 -23.07 6.91
CA ARG A 83 -17.22 -23.87 5.75
C ARG A 83 -16.82 -23.20 4.43
N GLU A 84 -16.83 -21.87 4.41
CA GLU A 84 -16.45 -21.06 3.25
C GLU A 84 -14.94 -20.82 3.18
N PHE A 85 -14.20 -21.10 4.26
CA PHE A 85 -12.77 -20.82 4.36
C PHE A 85 -11.97 -21.48 3.24
N ASN A 86 -12.28 -22.73 2.89
CA ASN A 86 -11.51 -23.44 1.87
C ASN A 86 -11.74 -22.85 0.46
N ALA A 87 -12.98 -22.47 0.16
CA ALA A 87 -13.33 -21.79 -1.09
C ALA A 87 -12.70 -20.40 -1.16
N PHE A 88 -12.79 -19.63 -0.07
CA PHE A 88 -12.14 -18.33 0.07
C PHE A 88 -10.62 -18.44 -0.12
N TRP A 89 -9.97 -19.34 0.62
CA TRP A 89 -8.52 -19.48 0.63
C TRP A 89 -7.99 -19.95 -0.72
N SER A 90 -8.70 -20.84 -1.43
CA SER A 90 -8.33 -21.25 -2.78
C SER A 90 -8.24 -20.06 -3.75
N VAL A 91 -9.24 -19.18 -3.73
CA VAL A 91 -9.27 -17.98 -4.58
C VAL A 91 -8.24 -16.96 -4.12
N PHE A 92 -8.15 -16.69 -2.81
CA PHE A 92 -7.16 -15.77 -2.25
C PHE A 92 -5.72 -16.24 -2.52
N GLN A 93 -5.46 -17.54 -2.44
CA GLN A 93 -4.16 -18.12 -2.67
C GLN A 93 -3.73 -17.98 -4.14
N ALA A 94 -4.65 -18.26 -5.07
CA ALA A 94 -4.38 -18.13 -6.50
C ALA A 94 -4.16 -16.68 -6.95
N LEU A 95 -4.86 -15.72 -6.34
CA LEU A 95 -4.82 -14.31 -6.75
C LEU A 95 -3.76 -13.47 -6.02
N ILE A 96 -3.52 -13.74 -4.74
CA ILE A 96 -2.71 -12.89 -3.86
C ILE A 96 -1.53 -13.66 -3.26
N HIS A 97 -1.76 -14.82 -2.62
CA HIS A 97 -0.70 -15.49 -1.84
C HIS A 97 0.42 -16.05 -2.73
N ASN A 98 0.07 -16.65 -3.87
CA ASN A 98 1.02 -17.21 -4.83
C ASN A 98 1.69 -16.14 -5.72
N ASP A 99 1.25 -14.87 -5.63
CA ASP A 99 1.90 -13.81 -6.37
C ASP A 99 3.29 -13.53 -5.78
N ALA A 100 4.33 -13.82 -6.55
CA ALA A 100 5.72 -13.57 -6.17
C ALA A 100 6.10 -12.08 -6.25
N GLY A 101 5.25 -11.24 -6.85
CA GLY A 101 5.45 -9.80 -6.95
C GLY A 101 5.08 -9.04 -5.68
N SER A 102 4.20 -9.61 -4.85
CA SER A 102 3.71 -8.99 -3.62
C SER A 102 4.54 -9.43 -2.41
N THR A 103 4.87 -8.49 -1.53
CA THR A 103 5.50 -8.75 -0.23
C THR A 103 4.51 -9.36 0.75
N ASP A 104 5.00 -10.03 1.80
CA ASP A 104 4.13 -10.64 2.82
C ASP A 104 3.30 -9.58 3.56
N GLN A 105 3.80 -8.35 3.71
CA GLN A 105 3.07 -7.23 4.30
C GLN A 105 1.90 -6.78 3.42
N GLU A 106 2.10 -6.69 2.09
CA GLU A 106 1.03 -6.37 1.15
C GLU A 106 -0.03 -7.47 1.14
N LYS A 107 0.39 -8.75 1.11
CA LYS A 107 -0.52 -9.90 1.19
C LYS A 107 -1.36 -9.89 2.47
N PHE A 108 -0.75 -9.54 3.60
CA PHE A 108 -1.46 -9.40 4.87
C PHE A 108 -2.47 -8.25 4.86
N LEU A 109 -2.14 -7.13 4.23
CA LEU A 109 -3.04 -5.98 4.08
C LEU A 109 -4.27 -6.36 3.23
N PHE A 110 -4.06 -7.10 2.13
CA PHE A 110 -5.14 -7.64 1.31
C PHE A 110 -5.99 -8.65 2.06
N LEU A 111 -5.37 -9.52 2.85
CA LEU A 111 -6.09 -10.45 3.71
C LEU A 111 -7.01 -9.67 4.66
N LYS A 112 -6.49 -8.68 5.39
CA LYS A 112 -7.29 -7.82 6.28
C LYS A 112 -8.47 -7.14 5.58
N GLN A 113 -8.31 -6.70 4.32
CA GLN A 113 -9.38 -6.05 3.57
C GLN A 113 -10.47 -7.03 3.09
N ALA A 114 -10.08 -8.27 2.82
CA ALA A 114 -10.98 -9.35 2.39
C ALA A 114 -11.83 -9.92 3.55
N LEU A 115 -11.40 -9.75 4.79
CA LEU A 115 -12.17 -10.14 5.97
C LEU A 115 -13.33 -9.16 6.21
N LYS A 116 -14.50 -9.71 6.55
CA LYS A 116 -15.72 -8.99 6.96
C LYS A 116 -16.33 -9.68 8.18
N GLY A 117 -17.31 -9.04 8.82
CA GLY A 117 -18.09 -9.64 9.89
C GLY A 117 -17.24 -10.15 11.07
N GLN A 118 -17.50 -11.38 11.51
CA GLN A 118 -16.83 -12.00 12.65
C GLN A 118 -15.34 -12.26 12.39
N ALA A 119 -14.95 -12.54 11.15
CA ALA A 119 -13.54 -12.73 10.80
C ALA A 119 -12.75 -11.43 10.96
N ALA A 120 -13.30 -10.29 10.54
CA ALA A 120 -12.65 -8.99 10.73
C ALA A 120 -12.57 -8.59 12.22
N ALA A 121 -13.61 -8.90 13.00
CA ALA A 121 -13.66 -8.63 14.43
C ALA A 121 -12.61 -9.42 15.23
N SER A 122 -12.22 -10.61 14.75
CA SER A 122 -11.25 -11.48 15.43
C SER A 122 -9.78 -11.08 15.23
N ILE A 123 -9.48 -10.15 14.32
CA ILE A 123 -8.10 -9.70 13.99
C ILE A 123 -7.90 -8.21 14.33
N THR A 124 -8.87 -7.60 15.03
CA THR A 124 -8.77 -6.26 15.62
C THR A 124 -8.32 -6.39 17.07
#